data_AF-A0A1Y3LAF2-F1
#
_entry.id   AF-A0A1Y3LAF2-F1
#
_cell.length_a   1.000
_cell.length_b   1.000
_cell.length_c   1.000
_cell.angle_alpha   90.00
_cell.angle_beta   90.00
_cell.angle_gamma   90.00
#
_symmetry.space_group_name_H-M   'P 1'
#
loop_
_entity.id
_entity.type
_entity.pdbx_description
1 polymer ?
#
loop_
_entity_poly.entity_id
_entity_poly.type
_entity_poly.pdbx_seq_one_letter_code
_entity_poly.pdbx_strand_id
1 'polypeptide(L)'
;MPVAHNWRECLQDPTLSPPAPWVSFPELDPQGLGSLQGDFEHYWHYCWWPFWLRLGKARQQAYLLRHNAPRGWAEYLAHIDNQPPSPGLAPLPEHWRGDSPVTHRQLLRWVLPIVVHLFAVVAYVALNGTLVSWYKQYAGGLTSRGVAVGIAMYMVFWFFVGMNLLIALLPRVWGKVQATVFMAAIIGFYLWPEHPLRALFYSTLSASVTLVAIGANAQLHRHFLNLIFKGSK
;
A
#
# COMPACT_ATOMS: atom_id res chain seq x y z
N MET A 1 13.18 10.89 -5.24
CA MET A 1 12.93 10.87 -3.80
C MET A 1 13.20 12.26 -3.26
N PRO A 2 12.37 12.79 -2.35
CA PRO A 2 12.68 14.04 -1.67
C PRO A 2 14.00 13.90 -0.91
N VAL A 3 14.86 14.92 -1.01
CA VAL A 3 16.19 14.97 -0.38
C VAL A 3 16.09 15.89 0.82
N ALA A 4 16.63 15.47 1.95
CA ALA A 4 16.71 16.31 3.14
C ALA A 4 17.68 17.48 2.90
N HIS A 5 17.31 18.68 3.33
CA HIS A 5 18.20 19.84 3.28
C HIS A 5 19.22 19.82 4.42
N ASN A 6 18.85 19.22 5.56
CA ASN A 6 19.72 18.97 6.70
C ASN A 6 19.65 17.50 7.09
N TRP A 7 20.78 16.89 7.42
CA TRP A 7 20.84 15.49 7.82
C TRP A 7 19.95 15.17 9.04
N ARG A 8 19.69 16.14 9.92
CA ARG A 8 18.80 15.98 11.08
C ARG A 8 17.34 15.72 10.70
N GLU A 9 16.90 16.16 9.51
CA GLU A 9 15.55 15.89 9.02
C GLU A 9 15.34 14.39 8.79
N CYS A 10 16.40 13.64 8.45
CA CYS A 10 16.34 12.20 8.28
C CYS A 10 16.11 11.44 9.59
N LEU A 11 16.40 12.06 10.74
CA LEU A 11 16.05 11.49 12.06
C LEU A 11 14.55 11.59 12.34
N GLN A 12 13.89 12.61 11.79
CA GLN A 12 12.45 12.86 11.96
C GLN A 12 11.62 12.11 10.91
N ASP A 13 12.13 12.02 9.67
CA ASP A 13 11.47 11.33 8.56
C ASP A 13 12.44 10.35 7.86
N PRO A 14 12.34 9.03 8.16
CA PRO A 14 13.18 7.99 7.56
C PRO A 14 12.96 7.76 6.06
N THR A 15 11.95 8.41 5.46
CA THR A 15 11.62 8.30 4.04
C THR A 15 12.40 9.29 3.17
N LEU A 16 13.01 10.31 3.78
CA LEU A 16 13.86 11.28 3.09
C LEU A 16 15.20 10.64 2.69
N SER A 17 15.69 11.01 1.51
CA SER A 17 17.06 10.65 1.12
C SER A 17 18.04 11.55 1.86
N PRO A 18 18.95 10.99 2.68
CA PRO A 18 19.92 11.80 3.38
C PRO A 18 20.89 12.50 2.40
N PRO A 19 21.42 13.67 2.76
CA PRO A 19 22.54 14.29 2.05
C PRO A 19 23.77 13.38 2.11
N ALA A 20 24.72 13.50 1.18
CA ALA A 20 25.93 12.66 1.21
C ALA A 20 26.82 12.99 2.45
N PRO A 21 27.61 12.02 2.98
CA PRO A 21 28.47 12.23 4.13
C PRO A 21 29.48 13.35 3.93
N TRP A 22 30.16 13.35 2.78
CA TRP A 22 31.14 14.38 2.41
C TRP A 22 30.53 15.76 2.10
N VAL A 23 29.20 15.85 1.99
CA VAL A 23 28.49 17.12 1.84
C VAL A 23 28.08 17.66 3.21
N SER A 24 27.60 16.79 4.09
CA SER A 24 27.14 17.18 5.44
C SER A 24 28.30 17.40 6.40
N PHE A 25 29.40 16.68 6.18
CA PHE A 25 30.59 16.67 7.02
C PHE A 25 31.85 16.76 6.13
N PRO A 26 32.10 17.91 5.50
CA PRO A 26 33.20 18.08 4.54
C PRO A 26 34.59 17.98 5.19
N GLU A 27 34.69 18.21 6.50
CA GLU A 27 35.93 18.15 7.27
C GLU A 27 36.39 16.71 7.59
N LEU A 28 35.51 15.72 7.39
CA LEU A 28 35.75 14.33 7.73
C LEU A 28 36.34 13.55 6.54
N ASP A 29 37.56 13.06 6.72
CA ASP A 29 38.19 12.10 5.82
C ASP A 29 37.91 10.65 6.27
N PRO A 30 37.60 9.71 5.36
CA PRO A 30 37.36 8.31 5.68
C PRO A 30 38.42 7.62 6.54
N GLN A 31 39.67 8.09 6.50
CA GLN A 31 40.74 7.55 7.34
C GLN A 31 40.58 7.88 8.84
N GLY A 32 39.80 8.92 9.17
CA GLY A 32 39.47 9.31 10.55
C GLY A 32 38.22 8.65 11.13
N LEU A 33 37.54 7.77 10.37
CA LEU A 33 36.28 7.13 10.78
C LEU A 33 36.45 6.07 11.89
N GLY A 34 37.67 5.77 12.33
CA GLY A 34 37.93 4.82 13.41
C GLY A 34 37.49 5.30 14.80
N SER A 35 37.20 6.60 14.97
CA SER A 35 36.81 7.21 16.25
C SER A 35 35.44 7.87 16.20
N LEU A 36 34.46 7.26 15.54
CA LEU A 36 33.08 7.74 15.46
C LEU A 36 32.61 8.24 16.83
N GLN A 37 32.41 9.55 16.97
CA GLN A 37 31.84 10.18 18.17
C GLN A 37 30.98 11.36 17.76
N GLY A 38 29.84 11.51 18.42
CA GLY A 38 28.95 12.67 18.28
C GLY A 38 28.01 12.62 17.08
N ASP A 39 27.79 13.77 16.45
CA ASP A 39 26.76 13.99 15.41
C ASP A 39 26.98 13.12 14.17
N PHE A 40 28.24 12.87 13.78
CA PHE A 40 28.54 12.04 12.61
C PHE A 40 28.18 10.57 12.83
N GLU A 41 28.48 10.00 14.00
CA GLU A 41 28.13 8.62 14.33
C GLU A 41 26.62 8.40 14.28
N HIS A 42 25.86 9.34 14.86
CA HIS A 42 24.40 9.30 14.84
C HIS A 42 23.86 9.41 13.42
N TYR A 43 24.33 10.38 12.65
CA TYR A 43 23.99 10.52 11.24
C TYR A 43 24.31 9.25 10.43
N TRP A 44 25.50 8.69 10.63
CA TRP A 44 25.99 7.53 9.91
C TRP A 44 25.11 6.31 10.18
N HIS A 45 24.90 5.96 11.45
CA HIS A 45 24.17 4.76 11.83
C HIS A 45 22.66 4.85 11.62
N TYR A 46 22.05 6.01 11.82
CA TYR A 46 20.58 6.14 11.81
C TYR A 46 20.02 6.71 10.52
N CYS A 47 20.81 7.41 9.70
CA CYS A 47 20.34 8.02 8.46
C CYS A 47 21.05 7.46 7.23
N TRP A 48 22.37 7.62 7.18
CA TRP A 48 23.14 7.40 5.96
C TRP A 48 23.37 5.92 5.63
N TRP A 49 23.91 5.16 6.58
CA TRP A 49 24.22 3.74 6.40
C TRP A 49 22.99 2.92 6.00
N PRO A 50 21.83 3.09 6.65
CA PRO A 50 20.64 2.36 6.26
C PRO A 50 20.05 2.81 4.91
N PHE A 51 20.26 4.07 4.50
CA PHE A 51 19.97 4.51 3.12
C PHE A 51 20.91 3.84 2.11
N TRP A 52 22.21 3.83 2.39
CA TRP A 52 23.24 3.25 1.52
C TRP A 52 23.01 1.76 1.26
N LEU A 53 22.64 1.00 2.30
CA LEU A 53 22.33 -0.42 2.22
C LEU A 53 21.03 -0.73 1.45
N ARG A 54 20.08 0.21 1.37
CA ARG A 54 18.86 0.06 0.57
C ARG A 54 19.12 0.23 -0.94
N LEU A 55 20.26 0.80 -1.33
CA LEU A 55 20.62 0.95 -2.73
C LEU A 55 21.28 -0.34 -3.23
N GLY A 56 20.74 -0.93 -4.31
CA GLY A 56 21.46 -1.98 -5.04
C GLY A 56 22.75 -1.45 -5.66
N LYS A 57 23.72 -2.33 -5.95
CA LYS A 57 25.08 -1.98 -6.42
C LYS A 57 25.11 -0.99 -7.59
N ALA A 58 24.27 -1.19 -8.60
CA ALA A 58 24.17 -0.28 -9.75
C ALA A 58 23.72 1.15 -9.34
N ARG A 59 22.82 1.27 -8.35
CA ARG A 59 22.34 2.56 -7.84
C ARG A 59 23.34 3.21 -6.90
N GLN A 60 24.09 2.43 -6.13
CA GLN A 60 25.21 2.94 -5.32
C GLN A 60 26.26 3.61 -6.24
N GLN A 61 26.62 2.96 -7.34
CA GLN A 61 27.59 3.52 -8.29
C GLN A 61 27.07 4.79 -8.97
N ALA A 62 25.80 4.81 -9.39
CA ALA A 62 25.16 6.01 -9.92
C ALA A 62 25.08 7.15 -8.87
N TYR A 63 24.89 6.81 -7.59
CA TYR A 63 24.87 7.78 -6.50
C TYR A 63 26.25 8.45 -6.32
N LEU A 64 27.33 7.66 -6.29
CA LEU A 64 28.69 8.19 -6.15
C LEU A 64 29.04 9.16 -7.29
N LEU A 65 28.70 8.80 -8.52
CA LEU A 65 28.92 9.64 -9.70
C LEU A 65 28.11 10.94 -9.64
N ARG A 66 26.83 10.84 -9.27
CA ARG A 66 25.93 12.01 -9.22
C ARG A 66 26.31 13.01 -8.14
N HIS A 67 26.83 12.53 -7.01
CA HIS A 67 27.18 13.36 -5.85
C HIS A 67 28.68 13.69 -5.79
N ASN A 68 29.40 13.45 -6.90
CA ASN A 68 30.82 13.77 -7.07
C ASN A 68 31.67 13.28 -5.88
N ALA A 69 31.50 12.00 -5.53
CA ALA A 69 32.12 11.41 -4.35
C ALA A 69 33.65 11.55 -4.39
N PRO A 70 34.29 12.09 -3.33
CA PRO A 70 35.74 12.12 -3.25
C PRO A 70 36.31 10.70 -3.33
N ARG A 71 37.49 10.58 -3.95
CA ARG A 71 38.14 9.28 -4.20
C ARG A 71 38.30 8.45 -2.92
N GLY A 72 38.71 9.08 -1.81
CA GLY A 72 38.83 8.41 -0.51
C GLY A 72 37.51 7.82 -0.01
N TRP A 73 36.39 8.51 -0.22
CA TRP A 73 35.06 8.02 0.15
C TRP A 73 34.60 6.85 -0.71
N ALA A 74 34.85 6.90 -2.02
CA ALA A 74 34.53 5.81 -2.93
C ALA A 74 35.33 4.53 -2.61
N GLU A 75 36.63 4.69 -2.32
CA GLU A 75 37.52 3.58 -1.95
C GLU A 75 37.14 2.98 -0.58
N TYR A 76 36.83 3.81 0.41
CA TYR A 76 36.39 3.36 1.73
C TYR A 76 35.08 2.56 1.68
N LEU A 77 34.07 3.07 0.96
CA LEU A 77 32.79 2.37 0.80
C LEU A 77 32.95 1.05 0.06
N ALA A 78 33.82 1.00 -0.97
CA ALA A 78 34.16 -0.25 -1.64
C ALA A 78 34.90 -1.22 -0.71
N HIS A 79 35.74 -0.72 0.22
CA HIS A 79 36.43 -1.56 1.19
C HIS A 79 35.47 -2.19 2.20
N ILE A 80 34.56 -1.41 2.80
CA ILE A 80 33.59 -1.94 3.77
C ILE A 80 32.66 -2.96 3.11
N ASP A 81 32.20 -2.70 1.89
CA ASP A 81 31.34 -3.62 1.14
C ASP A 81 32.02 -4.98 0.88
N ASN A 82 33.35 -5.05 0.91
CA ASN A 82 34.14 -6.25 0.69
C ASN A 82 34.64 -6.91 2.00
N GLN A 83 34.40 -6.30 3.17
CA GLN A 83 34.76 -6.88 4.46
C GLN A 83 33.68 -7.87 4.93
N PRO A 84 34.07 -9.01 5.56
CA PRO A 84 33.11 -9.86 6.25
C PRO A 84 32.45 -9.08 7.40
N PRO A 85 31.18 -9.38 7.76
CA PRO A 85 30.47 -8.66 8.80
C PRO A 85 31.26 -8.70 10.12
N SER A 86 31.52 -7.52 10.69
CA SER A 86 32.32 -7.38 11.91
C SER A 86 31.63 -8.10 13.09
N PRO A 87 32.33 -8.92 13.91
CA PRO A 87 31.71 -9.78 14.93
C PRO A 87 30.92 -9.07 16.04
N GLY A 88 30.98 -7.73 16.12
CA GLY A 88 30.27 -6.92 17.11
C GLY A 88 29.14 -6.05 16.56
N LEU A 89 28.93 -6.00 15.24
CA LEU A 89 27.81 -5.28 14.65
C LEU A 89 26.60 -6.21 14.66
N ALA A 90 25.63 -5.91 15.53
CA ALA A 90 24.38 -6.64 15.58
C ALA A 90 23.81 -6.76 14.15
N PRO A 91 23.33 -7.95 13.73
CA PRO A 91 22.77 -8.11 12.40
C PRO A 91 21.70 -7.04 12.18
N LEU A 92 21.77 -6.36 11.03
CA LEU A 92 20.82 -5.32 10.67
C LEU A 92 19.39 -5.83 10.95
N PRO A 93 18.56 -5.05 11.65
CA PRO A 93 17.20 -5.46 11.92
C PRO A 93 16.52 -5.85 10.62
N GLU A 94 15.73 -6.93 10.61
CA GLU A 94 15.16 -7.52 9.39
C GLU A 94 14.56 -6.49 8.42
N HIS A 95 13.91 -5.45 8.93
CA HIS A 95 13.27 -4.40 8.14
C HIS A 95 14.23 -3.47 7.36
N TRP A 96 15.53 -3.55 7.62
CA TRP A 96 16.57 -2.77 6.93
C TRP A 96 17.32 -3.56 5.85
N ARG A 97 17.15 -4.90 5.78
CA ARG A 97 17.76 -5.71 4.73
C ARG A 97 17.03 -5.44 3.42
N GLY A 98 17.73 -4.94 2.40
CA GLY A 98 17.15 -4.69 1.06
C GLY A 98 16.59 -5.96 0.40
N ASP A 99 17.08 -7.12 0.85
CA ASP A 99 16.67 -8.45 0.40
C ASP A 99 15.70 -9.12 1.38
N SER A 100 15.22 -8.39 2.39
CA SER A 100 14.24 -8.95 3.33
C SER A 100 12.98 -9.32 2.58
N PRO A 101 12.43 -10.53 2.77
CA PRO A 101 11.17 -10.91 2.15
C PRO A 101 10.12 -9.87 2.56
N VAL A 102 9.31 -9.41 1.60
CA VAL A 102 8.21 -8.45 1.83
C VAL A 102 7.50 -8.89 3.10
N THR A 103 7.66 -8.11 4.17
CA THR A 103 7.21 -8.55 5.50
C THR A 103 5.73 -8.89 5.42
N HIS A 104 5.30 -9.94 6.11
CA HIS A 104 3.91 -10.41 6.08
C HIS A 104 2.88 -9.28 6.31
N ARG A 105 3.28 -8.22 7.04
CA ARG A 105 2.50 -6.99 7.28
C ARG A 105 2.30 -6.15 6.01
N GLN A 106 3.32 -6.00 5.18
CA GLN A 106 3.25 -5.28 3.90
C GLN A 106 2.40 -6.05 2.89
N LEU A 107 2.52 -7.38 2.83
CA LEU A 107 1.65 -8.21 2.00
C LEU A 107 0.19 -8.13 2.47
N LEU A 108 -0.07 -8.27 3.77
CA LEU A 108 -1.41 -8.15 4.34
C LEU A 108 -2.06 -6.79 4.05
N ARG A 109 -1.28 -5.70 4.01
CA ARG A 109 -1.80 -4.35 3.72
C ARG A 109 -2.45 -4.26 2.33
N TRP A 110 -1.95 -5.00 1.35
CA TRP A 110 -2.42 -4.93 -0.03
C TRP A 110 -3.30 -6.10 -0.43
N VAL A 111 -2.98 -7.31 0.03
CA VAL A 111 -3.71 -8.54 -0.32
C VAL A 111 -5.05 -8.60 0.41
N LEU A 112 -5.08 -8.25 1.71
CA LEU A 112 -6.29 -8.39 2.52
C LEU A 112 -7.47 -7.56 1.96
N PRO A 113 -7.32 -6.27 1.60
CA PRO A 113 -8.42 -5.51 1.01
C PRO A 113 -8.92 -6.12 -0.30
N ILE A 114 -8.02 -6.61 -1.16
CA ILE A 114 -8.38 -7.21 -2.44
C ILE A 114 -9.22 -8.48 -2.21
N VAL A 115 -8.78 -9.37 -1.32
CA VAL A 115 -9.50 -10.61 -1.00
C VAL A 115 -10.89 -10.29 -0.43
N VAL A 116 -10.99 -9.35 0.50
CA VAL A 116 -12.28 -8.96 1.11
C VAL A 116 -13.25 -8.38 0.07
N HIS A 117 -12.77 -7.57 -0.87
CA HIS A 117 -13.62 -7.02 -1.93
C HIS A 117 -13.98 -8.06 -2.99
N LEU A 118 -13.10 -9.04 -3.25
CA LEU A 118 -13.45 -10.19 -4.09
C LEU A 118 -14.57 -11.03 -3.46
N PHE A 119 -14.52 -11.25 -2.14
CA PHE A 119 -15.61 -11.88 -1.41
C PHE A 119 -16.92 -11.07 -1.50
N ALA A 120 -16.84 -9.74 -1.47
CA ALA A 120 -18.00 -8.88 -1.68
C ALA A 120 -18.61 -9.04 -3.09
N VAL A 121 -17.77 -9.24 -4.12
CA VAL A 121 -18.22 -9.55 -5.48
C VAL A 121 -18.94 -10.89 -5.55
N VAL A 122 -18.38 -11.93 -4.91
CA VAL A 122 -19.04 -13.25 -4.82
C VAL A 122 -20.36 -13.15 -4.06
N ALA A 123 -20.38 -12.42 -2.94
CA ALA A 123 -21.59 -12.18 -2.15
C ALA A 123 -22.66 -11.45 -2.96
N TYR A 124 -22.28 -10.45 -3.77
CA TYR A 124 -23.19 -9.77 -4.68
C TYR A 124 -23.85 -10.75 -5.66
N VAL A 125 -23.08 -11.64 -6.29
CA VAL A 125 -23.62 -12.62 -7.24
C VAL A 125 -24.59 -13.57 -6.54
N ALA A 126 -24.21 -14.10 -5.38
CA ALA A 126 -25.06 -15.00 -4.60
C ALA A 126 -26.36 -14.31 -4.14
N LEU A 127 -26.26 -13.13 -3.54
CA LEU A 127 -27.41 -12.34 -3.07
C LEU A 127 -28.32 -11.92 -4.22
N ASN A 128 -27.76 -11.48 -5.35
CA ASN A 128 -28.57 -11.15 -6.52
C ASN A 128 -29.36 -12.37 -7.00
N GLY A 129 -28.72 -13.53 -7.11
CA GLY A 129 -29.40 -14.77 -7.52
C GLY A 129 -30.55 -15.17 -6.58
N THR A 130 -30.30 -15.12 -5.26
CA THR A 130 -31.31 -15.50 -4.26
C THR A 130 -32.44 -14.47 -4.18
N LEU A 131 -32.13 -13.17 -4.10
CA LEU A 131 -33.10 -12.10 -3.97
C LEU A 131 -33.99 -11.97 -5.22
N VAL A 132 -33.42 -12.10 -6.42
CA VAL A 132 -34.21 -12.07 -7.67
C VAL A 132 -35.12 -13.29 -7.76
N SER A 133 -34.64 -14.48 -7.38
CA SER A 133 -35.45 -15.70 -7.36
C SER A 133 -36.62 -15.56 -6.38
N TRP A 134 -36.32 -15.12 -5.15
CA TRP A 134 -37.32 -14.87 -4.12
C TRP A 134 -38.35 -13.83 -4.59
N TYR A 135 -37.90 -12.67 -5.09
CA TYR A 135 -38.80 -11.62 -5.56
C TYR A 135 -39.75 -12.10 -6.66
N LYS A 136 -39.24 -12.87 -7.63
CA LYS A 136 -40.05 -13.45 -8.72
C LYS A 136 -41.16 -14.36 -8.21
N GLN A 137 -40.94 -15.09 -7.11
CA GLN A 137 -41.92 -16.01 -6.52
C GLN A 137 -43.08 -15.26 -5.85
N TYR A 138 -42.81 -14.10 -5.22
CA TYR A 138 -43.82 -13.39 -4.43
C TYR A 138 -44.50 -12.22 -5.15
N ALA A 139 -43.77 -11.47 -5.99
CA ALA A 139 -44.23 -10.19 -6.54
C ALA A 139 -44.50 -10.21 -8.06
N GLY A 140 -44.20 -11.31 -8.76
CA GLY A 140 -44.17 -11.34 -10.22
C GLY A 140 -42.90 -10.65 -10.77
N GLY A 141 -42.37 -11.14 -11.88
CA GLY A 141 -40.97 -10.89 -12.26
C GLY A 141 -40.55 -9.42 -12.42
N LEU A 142 -39.25 -9.15 -12.23
CA LEU A 142 -38.60 -7.84 -12.44
C LEU A 142 -38.47 -7.41 -13.92
N THR A 143 -39.28 -7.98 -14.82
CA THR A 143 -39.17 -7.79 -16.27
C THR A 143 -40.19 -6.78 -16.77
N SER A 144 -39.74 -5.53 -16.95
CA SER A 144 -40.37 -4.56 -17.86
C SER A 144 -39.84 -4.78 -19.28
N ARG A 145 -40.68 -4.50 -20.28
CA ARG A 145 -40.51 -4.79 -21.72
C ARG A 145 -39.18 -4.26 -22.27
N GLY A 146 -38.39 -5.12 -22.93
CA GLY A 146 -37.20 -4.71 -23.69
C GLY A 146 -36.27 -5.88 -24.09
N VAL A 147 -35.89 -5.95 -25.36
CA VAL A 147 -35.11 -7.04 -25.98
C VAL A 147 -33.61 -6.99 -25.63
N ALA A 148 -33.12 -5.94 -24.96
CA ALA A 148 -31.68 -5.72 -24.70
C ALA A 148 -31.26 -5.71 -23.21
N VAL A 149 -32.10 -6.20 -22.29
CA VAL A 149 -31.87 -6.15 -20.84
C VAL A 149 -30.54 -6.79 -20.39
N GLY A 150 -30.09 -7.85 -21.08
CA GLY A 150 -28.88 -8.59 -20.68
C GLY A 150 -27.63 -7.72 -20.66
N ILE A 151 -27.40 -6.94 -21.73
CA ILE A 151 -26.17 -6.14 -21.89
C ILE A 151 -26.07 -5.07 -20.79
N ALA A 152 -27.17 -4.41 -20.46
CA ALA A 152 -27.19 -3.40 -19.40
C ALA A 152 -26.80 -3.98 -18.04
N MET A 153 -27.28 -5.19 -17.72
CA MET A 153 -26.95 -5.86 -16.45
C MET A 153 -25.49 -6.33 -16.43
N TYR A 154 -24.93 -6.77 -17.56
CA TYR A 154 -23.50 -7.09 -17.67
C TYR A 154 -22.62 -5.86 -17.44
N MET A 155 -22.99 -4.69 -17.98
CA MET A 155 -22.26 -3.45 -17.75
C MET A 155 -22.28 -3.05 -16.28
N VAL A 156 -23.43 -3.12 -15.62
CA VAL A 156 -23.55 -2.85 -14.17
C VAL A 156 -22.67 -3.79 -13.36
N PHE A 157 -22.64 -5.08 -13.69
CA PHE A 157 -21.79 -6.05 -13.03
C PHE A 157 -20.30 -5.73 -13.19
N TRP A 158 -19.82 -5.51 -14.41
CA TRP A 158 -18.40 -5.22 -14.64
C TRP A 158 -17.98 -3.87 -14.07
N PHE A 159 -18.86 -2.86 -14.12
CA PHE A 159 -18.63 -1.59 -13.44
C PHE A 159 -18.49 -1.79 -11.93
N PHE A 160 -19.37 -2.57 -11.31
CA PHE A 160 -19.29 -2.90 -9.90
C PHE A 160 -17.99 -3.64 -9.53
N VAL A 161 -17.57 -4.62 -10.35
CA VAL A 161 -16.29 -5.34 -10.16
C VAL A 161 -15.10 -4.38 -10.25
N GLY A 162 -15.06 -3.54 -11.29
CA GLY A 162 -14.01 -2.54 -11.49
C GLY A 162 -13.94 -1.53 -10.34
N MET A 163 -15.09 -1.03 -9.89
CA MET A 163 -15.18 -0.12 -8.75
C MET A 163 -14.76 -0.78 -7.43
N ASN A 164 -15.11 -2.05 -7.18
CA ASN A 164 -14.67 -2.74 -5.97
C ASN A 164 -13.14 -2.95 -5.95
N LEU A 165 -12.53 -3.22 -7.10
CA LEU A 165 -11.07 -3.26 -7.22
C LEU A 165 -10.45 -1.88 -6.93
N LEU A 166 -10.98 -0.80 -7.52
CA LEU A 166 -10.52 0.56 -7.25
C LEU A 166 -10.64 0.92 -5.75
N ILE A 167 -11.79 0.61 -5.14
CA ILE A 167 -12.07 0.86 -3.72
C ILE A 167 -11.13 0.05 -2.81
N ALA A 168 -10.76 -1.17 -3.21
CA ALA A 168 -9.80 -1.98 -2.46
C ALA A 168 -8.44 -1.28 -2.36
N LEU A 169 -8.00 -0.62 -3.44
CA LEU A 169 -6.70 0.06 -3.55
C LEU A 169 -6.64 1.43 -2.84
N LEU A 170 -7.78 2.05 -2.54
CA LEU A 170 -7.80 3.34 -1.87
C LEU A 170 -7.23 3.24 -0.44
N PRO A 171 -6.30 4.13 -0.04
CA PRO A 171 -5.68 4.07 1.28
C PRO A 171 -6.58 4.60 2.40
N ARG A 172 -7.50 5.53 2.09
CA ARG A 172 -8.31 6.25 3.08
C ARG A 172 -9.76 5.76 3.08
N VAL A 173 -10.28 5.46 4.26
CA VAL A 173 -11.65 4.92 4.44
C VAL A 173 -12.72 5.86 3.89
N TRP A 174 -12.55 7.18 4.08
CA TRP A 174 -13.45 8.18 3.52
C TRP A 174 -13.50 8.15 1.98
N GLY A 175 -12.35 7.97 1.33
CA GLY A 175 -12.30 7.82 -0.13
C GLY A 175 -13.04 6.56 -0.60
N LYS A 176 -12.97 5.47 0.18
CA LYS A 176 -13.73 4.25 -0.10
C LYS A 176 -15.24 4.50 -0.06
N VAL A 177 -15.72 5.14 1.00
CA VAL A 177 -17.15 5.46 1.16
C VAL A 177 -17.63 6.38 0.04
N GLN A 178 -16.88 7.42 -0.31
CA GLN A 178 -17.22 8.31 -1.43
C GLN A 178 -17.29 7.57 -2.76
N ALA A 179 -16.31 6.70 -3.05
CA ALA A 179 -16.31 5.88 -4.26
C ALA A 179 -17.48 4.88 -4.28
N THR A 180 -17.90 4.33 -3.13
CA THR A 180 -19.11 3.50 -3.03
C THR A 180 -20.39 4.30 -3.32
N VAL A 181 -20.53 5.49 -2.75
CA VAL A 181 -21.68 6.38 -3.01
C VAL A 181 -21.72 6.77 -4.49
N PHE A 182 -20.57 7.13 -5.06
CA PHE A 182 -20.44 7.43 -6.49
C PHE A 182 -20.86 6.23 -7.36
N MET A 183 -20.35 5.04 -7.07
CA MET A 183 -20.74 3.81 -7.78
C MET A 183 -22.26 3.58 -7.74
N ALA A 184 -22.86 3.67 -6.55
CA ALA A 184 -24.29 3.47 -6.37
C ALA A 184 -25.13 4.53 -7.10
N ALA A 185 -24.70 5.80 -7.08
CA ALA A 185 -25.36 6.89 -7.79
C ALA A 185 -25.31 6.69 -9.31
N ILE A 186 -24.17 6.27 -9.86
CA ILE A 186 -24.03 5.99 -11.30
C ILE A 186 -24.91 4.81 -11.72
N ILE A 187 -24.90 3.71 -10.95
CA ILE A 187 -25.76 2.54 -11.22
C ILE A 187 -27.25 2.94 -11.17
N GLY A 188 -27.62 3.71 -10.15
CA GLY A 188 -28.99 4.22 -9.98
C GLY A 188 -29.40 5.09 -11.15
N PHE A 189 -28.61 6.12 -11.47
CA PHE A 189 -28.88 7.05 -12.57
C PHE A 189 -28.97 6.35 -13.92
N TYR A 190 -28.09 5.37 -14.18
CA TYR A 190 -28.08 4.61 -15.43
C TYR A 190 -29.37 3.79 -15.62
N LEU A 191 -29.89 3.17 -14.55
CA LEU A 191 -31.06 2.30 -14.64
C LEU A 191 -32.38 3.04 -14.40
N TRP A 192 -32.35 4.24 -13.82
CA TRP A 192 -33.55 4.98 -13.39
C TRP A 192 -34.56 5.24 -14.52
N PRO A 193 -34.16 5.72 -15.72
CA PRO A 193 -35.11 6.13 -16.75
C PRO A 193 -35.99 4.99 -17.25
N GLU A 194 -35.43 3.79 -17.41
CA GLU A 194 -36.15 2.65 -17.99
C GLU A 194 -36.53 1.57 -16.97
N HIS A 195 -35.78 1.46 -15.88
CA HIS A 195 -35.87 0.34 -14.92
C HIS A 195 -35.74 0.80 -13.45
N PRO A 196 -36.65 1.64 -12.94
CA PRO A 196 -36.52 2.27 -11.62
C PRO A 196 -36.43 1.26 -10.45
N LEU A 197 -37.17 0.15 -10.51
CA LEU A 197 -37.06 -0.91 -9.49
C LEU A 197 -35.69 -1.60 -9.51
N ARG A 198 -35.11 -1.82 -10.69
CA ARG A 198 -33.76 -2.38 -10.81
C ARG A 198 -32.70 -1.38 -10.38
N ALA A 199 -32.90 -0.10 -10.69
CA ALA A 199 -32.04 0.97 -10.23
C ALA A 199 -31.90 0.93 -8.71
N LEU A 200 -33.03 0.96 -7.98
CA LEU A 200 -33.05 0.89 -6.52
C LEU A 200 -32.44 -0.41 -5.98
N PHE A 201 -32.80 -1.54 -6.58
CA PHE A 201 -32.28 -2.84 -6.16
C PHE A 201 -30.77 -2.94 -6.31
N TYR A 202 -30.23 -2.66 -7.50
CA TYR A 202 -28.80 -2.82 -7.79
C TYR A 202 -27.93 -1.74 -7.18
N SER A 203 -28.39 -0.48 -7.09
CA SER A 203 -27.65 0.57 -6.40
C SER A 203 -27.53 0.28 -4.90
N THR A 204 -28.61 -0.20 -4.28
CA THR A 204 -28.62 -0.50 -2.84
C THR A 204 -27.80 -1.76 -2.57
N LEU A 205 -28.02 -2.84 -3.33
CA LEU A 205 -27.29 -4.10 -3.14
C LEU A 205 -25.78 -3.89 -3.31
N SER A 206 -25.35 -3.19 -4.36
CA SER A 206 -23.93 -2.91 -4.61
C SER A 206 -23.32 -2.01 -3.52
N ALA A 207 -24.03 -0.98 -3.05
CA ALA A 207 -23.57 -0.16 -1.94
C ALA A 207 -23.42 -0.97 -0.64
N SER A 208 -24.44 -1.77 -0.29
CA SER A 208 -24.47 -2.53 0.96
C SER A 208 -23.33 -3.54 1.05
N VAL A 209 -23.12 -4.36 0.03
CA VAL A 209 -22.04 -5.37 0.05
C VAL A 209 -20.66 -4.73 0.09
N THR A 210 -20.46 -3.61 -0.60
CA THR A 210 -19.18 -2.89 -0.59
C THR A 210 -18.95 -2.18 0.76
N LEU A 211 -19.97 -1.60 1.39
CA LEU A 211 -19.84 -1.01 2.73
C LEU A 211 -19.50 -2.07 3.78
N VAL A 212 -20.14 -3.24 3.71
CA VAL A 212 -19.80 -4.39 4.57
C VAL A 212 -18.34 -4.81 4.36
N ALA A 213 -17.86 -4.84 3.11
CA ALA A 213 -16.47 -5.15 2.79
C ALA A 213 -15.48 -4.15 3.41
N ILE A 214 -15.80 -2.85 3.36
CA ILE A 214 -15.01 -1.79 3.98
C ILE A 214 -14.94 -1.99 5.50
N GLY A 215 -16.08 -2.26 6.15
CA GLY A 215 -16.16 -2.54 7.59
C GLY A 215 -15.40 -3.79 7.99
N ALA A 216 -15.59 -4.90 7.26
CA ALA A 216 -14.90 -6.16 7.51
C ALA A 216 -13.37 -6.01 7.38
N ASN A 217 -12.89 -5.30 6.35
CA ASN A 217 -11.47 -5.00 6.20
C ASN A 217 -10.92 -4.17 7.38
N ALA A 218 -11.68 -3.18 7.85
CA ALA A 218 -11.28 -2.38 9.01
C ALA A 218 -11.21 -3.23 10.29
N GLN A 219 -12.17 -4.13 10.50
CA GLN A 219 -12.22 -5.01 11.66
C GLN A 219 -11.10 -6.06 11.65
N LEU A 220 -10.85 -6.70 10.49
CA LEU A 220 -9.75 -7.65 10.31
C LEU A 220 -8.40 -6.99 10.59
N HIS A 221 -8.17 -5.79 10.05
CA HIS A 221 -6.92 -5.07 10.28
C HIS A 221 -6.68 -4.80 11.78
N ARG A 222 -7.72 -4.36 12.52
CA ARG A 222 -7.65 -4.19 13.98
C ARG A 222 -7.35 -5.50 14.70
N HIS A 223 -7.97 -6.60 14.29
CA HIS A 223 -7.77 -7.91 14.91
C HIS A 223 -6.33 -8.42 14.73
N PHE A 224 -5.78 -8.34 13.52
CA PHE A 224 -4.40 -8.73 13.24
C PHE A 224 -3.38 -7.87 14.01
N LEU A 225 -3.62 -6.56 14.13
CA LEU A 225 -2.78 -5.70 14.97
C LEU A 225 -2.80 -6.15 16.44
N ASN A 226 -3.99 -6.42 16.98
CA ASN A 226 -4.14 -6.85 18.37
C ASN A 226 -3.46 -8.20 18.66
N LEU A 227 -3.51 -9.17 17.73
CA LEU A 227 -2.84 -10.46 17.87
C LEU A 227 -1.30 -10.30 17.92
N ILE A 228 -0.75 -9.43 17.08
CA ILE A 228 0.70 -9.16 17.04
C ILE A 228 1.17 -8.54 18.36
N PHE A 229 0.42 -7.59 18.92
CA PHE A 229 0.80 -6.95 20.20
C PHE A 229 0.60 -7.86 21.41
N LYS A 230 -0.35 -8.81 21.35
CA LYS A 230 -0.62 -9.73 22.47
C LYS A 230 0.35 -10.91 22.52
N GLY A 231 0.96 -11.29 21.39
CA GLY A 231 1.99 -12.34 21.30
C GLY A 231 3.41 -11.90 21.66
N SER A 232 3.59 -10.64 22.08
CA SER A 232 4.88 -10.06 22.50
C SER A 232 5.00 -9.94 24.03
N LYS A 233 4.37 -10.85 24.78
CA LYS A 233 4.53 -11.00 26.23
C LYS A 233 5.04 -12.40 26.55
#